data_AF-A0A3A8KA66-F1
#
_entry.id   AF-A0A3A8KA66-F1
#
_cell.length_a   1.000
_cell.length_b   1.000
_cell.length_c   1.000
_cell.angle_alpha   90.00
_cell.angle_beta   90.00
_cell.angle_gamma   90.00
#
_symmetry.space_group_name_H-M   'P 1'
#
loop_
_entity.id
_entity.type
_entity.pdbx_description
1 polymer ?
#
loop_
_entity_poly.entity_id
_entity_poly.type
_entity_poly.pdbx_seq_one_letter_code
_entity_poly.pdbx_strand_id
1 'polypeptide(L)'
;PPAAACARGPALASRAPLTAKDSLPRELLATLCERCAPADNPCGQAVTRALQEASRRQNPALQEASWSLEHAGPALGAACQELVRQAVGPAAVTGPEVEPQLLALAEALAPTCVKTGQLPAPLLNAAAVQQGSRAPQLATLHTGRAVETRPIEPDQPTGAGDAFRAFDRDELSGVKLPMAGTGSDGALRLGYAPALKYAVSFQVRATGPGSLRAHVRAPDGVGHPGPEGTGFFVDPTVCRFQGTGRWEICKPAAPLLDVDAVSVLPERPGVELKELEIIGAR
;
A
#
# COMPACT_ATOMS: atom_id res chain seq x y z
N PRO A 1 -14.85 -32.54 0.05
CA PRO A 1 -14.78 -33.33 1.31
C PRO A 1 -16.00 -32.97 2.15
N PRO A 2 -16.45 -33.83 3.09
CA PRO A 2 -17.50 -33.46 4.03
C PRO A 2 -17.07 -32.24 4.86
N ALA A 3 -17.97 -31.29 5.11
CA ALA A 3 -17.67 -30.07 5.89
C ALA A 3 -17.09 -30.41 7.29
N ALA A 4 -17.56 -31.50 7.90
CA ALA A 4 -17.04 -31.99 9.17
C ALA A 4 -15.55 -32.37 9.13
N ALA A 5 -15.01 -32.77 7.98
CA ALA A 5 -13.58 -33.04 7.82
C ALA A 5 -12.78 -31.73 7.73
N CYS A 6 -13.30 -30.73 7.00
CA CYS A 6 -12.70 -29.40 6.92
C CYS A 6 -12.64 -28.71 8.30
N ALA A 7 -13.71 -28.83 9.09
CA ALA A 7 -13.78 -28.29 10.46
C ALA A 7 -12.74 -28.91 11.42
N ARG A 8 -12.20 -30.10 11.12
CA ARG A 8 -11.13 -30.74 11.91
C ARG A 8 -9.73 -30.26 11.53
N GLY A 9 -9.59 -29.49 10.45
CA GLY A 9 -8.30 -29.01 9.94
C GLY A 9 -7.46 -28.24 10.98
N PRO A 10 -8.02 -27.33 11.79
CA PRO A 10 -7.23 -26.65 12.84
C PRO A 10 -6.66 -27.59 13.90
N ALA A 11 -7.42 -28.63 14.29
CA ALA A 11 -6.93 -29.65 15.23
C ALA A 11 -5.81 -30.49 14.61
N LEU A 12 -5.92 -30.82 13.32
CA LEU A 12 -4.87 -31.52 12.57
C LEU A 12 -3.61 -30.66 12.46
N ALA A 13 -3.73 -29.38 12.13
CA ALA A 13 -2.62 -28.43 12.04
C ALA A 13 -1.84 -28.33 13.36
N SER A 14 -2.54 -28.29 14.51
CA SER A 14 -1.90 -28.25 15.83
C SER A 14 -1.05 -29.50 16.14
N ARG A 15 -1.34 -30.62 15.48
CA ARG A 15 -0.62 -31.90 15.64
C ARG A 15 0.41 -32.15 14.53
N ALA A 16 0.49 -31.25 13.55
CA ALA A 16 1.32 -31.40 12.35
C ALA A 16 2.15 -30.14 12.08
N PRO A 17 2.98 -29.67 13.03
CA PRO A 17 3.84 -28.51 12.79
C PRO A 17 4.84 -28.82 11.66
N LEU A 18 5.29 -27.79 10.94
CA LEU A 18 6.29 -27.94 9.86
C LEU A 18 7.58 -28.64 10.29
N THR A 19 7.92 -28.59 11.58
CA THR A 19 9.12 -29.23 12.15
C THR A 19 8.89 -30.70 12.55
N ALA A 20 7.69 -31.24 12.36
CA ALA A 20 7.38 -32.63 12.69
C ALA A 20 8.15 -33.60 11.78
N LYS A 21 8.62 -34.71 12.34
CA LYS A 21 9.33 -35.77 11.60
C LYS A 21 8.40 -36.66 10.78
N ASP A 22 7.11 -36.73 11.13
CA ASP A 22 6.10 -37.49 10.40
C ASP A 22 5.34 -36.57 9.43
N SER A 23 5.43 -36.84 8.12
CA SER A 23 4.77 -36.04 7.09
C SER A 23 3.30 -36.40 6.89
N LEU A 24 2.83 -37.57 7.33
CA LEU A 24 1.46 -38.04 7.01
C LEU A 24 0.37 -37.09 7.51
N PRO A 25 0.43 -36.55 8.75
CA PRO A 25 -0.54 -35.56 9.21
C PRO A 25 -0.52 -34.27 8.37
N ARG A 26 0.65 -33.90 7.83
CA ARG A 26 0.82 -32.70 7.00
C ARG A 26 0.28 -32.91 5.60
N GLU A 27 0.49 -34.07 4.99
CA GLU A 27 -0.07 -34.45 3.70
C GLU A 27 -1.60 -34.50 3.74
N LEU A 28 -2.17 -35.00 4.85
CA LEU A 28 -3.61 -34.97 5.06
C LEU A 28 -4.13 -33.52 5.19
N LEU A 29 -3.42 -32.66 5.90
CA LEU A 29 -3.77 -31.24 6.01
C LEU A 29 -3.73 -30.56 4.63
N ALA A 30 -2.68 -30.78 3.84
CA ALA A 30 -2.57 -30.26 2.48
C ALA A 30 -3.75 -30.71 1.61
N THR A 31 -4.10 -32.00 1.67
CA THR A 31 -5.26 -32.55 0.95
C THR A 31 -6.58 -31.88 1.37
N LEU A 32 -6.75 -31.56 2.65
CA LEU A 32 -7.92 -30.81 3.12
C LEU A 32 -7.89 -29.38 2.58
N CYS A 33 -6.75 -28.69 2.61
CA CYS A 33 -6.63 -27.34 2.09
C CYS A 33 -6.88 -27.24 0.58
N GLU A 34 -6.51 -28.25 -0.20
CA GLU A 34 -6.79 -28.26 -1.65
C GLU A 34 -8.27 -28.49 -1.99
N ARG A 35 -9.02 -29.14 -1.08
CA ARG A 35 -10.37 -29.64 -1.38
C ARG A 35 -11.49 -28.94 -0.63
N CYS A 36 -11.19 -28.28 0.50
CA CYS A 36 -12.18 -27.59 1.29
C CYS A 36 -12.60 -26.27 0.61
N ALA A 37 -13.89 -25.95 0.70
CA ALA A 37 -14.42 -24.69 0.21
C ALA A 37 -13.77 -23.51 0.93
N PRO A 38 -13.67 -22.32 0.30
CA PRO A 38 -12.92 -21.18 0.87
C PRO A 38 -13.28 -20.81 2.31
N ALA A 39 -14.57 -20.84 2.68
CA ALA A 39 -15.04 -20.47 4.01
C ALA A 39 -14.55 -21.42 5.13
N ASP A 40 -14.44 -22.72 4.83
CA ASP A 40 -14.06 -23.77 5.78
C ASP A 40 -12.61 -24.24 5.58
N ASN A 41 -11.84 -23.53 4.77
CA ASN A 41 -10.51 -23.96 4.38
C ASN A 41 -9.52 -23.76 5.53
N PRO A 42 -8.90 -24.82 6.07
CA PRO A 42 -8.05 -24.69 7.24
C PRO A 42 -6.77 -23.89 6.99
N CYS A 43 -6.21 -23.95 5.78
CA CYS A 43 -5.05 -23.16 5.40
C CYS A 43 -5.39 -21.68 5.23
N GLY A 44 -6.52 -21.37 4.59
CA GLY A 44 -7.02 -19.99 4.49
C GLY A 44 -7.29 -19.38 5.87
N GLN A 45 -7.95 -20.13 6.76
CA GLN A 45 -8.20 -19.72 8.15
C GLN A 45 -6.90 -19.53 8.95
N ALA A 46 -5.88 -20.36 8.72
CA ALA A 46 -4.58 -20.21 9.38
C ALA A 46 -3.89 -18.90 8.99
N VAL A 47 -3.93 -18.51 7.70
CA VAL A 47 -3.41 -17.21 7.23
C VAL A 47 -4.15 -16.06 7.89
N THR A 48 -5.49 -16.08 7.87
CA THR A 48 -6.32 -15.03 8.50
C THR A 48 -6.02 -14.91 9.99
N ARG A 49 -5.84 -16.03 10.69
CA ARG A 49 -5.49 -16.03 12.12
C ARG A 49 -4.11 -15.44 12.35
N ALA A 50 -3.11 -15.80 11.54
CA ALA A 50 -1.76 -15.25 11.66
C ALA A 50 -1.75 -13.72 11.49
N LEU A 51 -2.53 -13.18 10.54
CA LEU A 51 -2.70 -11.73 10.36
C LEU A 51 -3.35 -11.06 11.60
N GLN A 52 -4.38 -11.70 12.16
CA GLN A 52 -5.05 -11.22 13.37
C GLN A 52 -4.14 -11.28 14.60
N GLU A 53 -3.33 -12.32 14.75
CA GLU A 53 -2.34 -12.45 15.83
C GLU A 53 -1.26 -11.37 15.71
N ALA A 54 -0.71 -11.17 14.51
CA ALA A 54 0.28 -10.13 14.24
C ALA A 54 -0.24 -8.71 14.52
N SER A 55 -1.48 -8.41 14.13
CA SER A 55 -2.10 -7.10 14.42
C SER A 55 -2.32 -6.85 15.91
N ARG A 56 -2.37 -7.91 16.73
CA ARG A 56 -2.45 -7.86 18.20
C ARG A 56 -1.07 -7.92 18.88
N ARG A 57 0.01 -7.63 18.14
CA ARG A 57 1.40 -7.64 18.63
C ARG A 57 1.89 -9.01 19.09
N GLN A 58 1.29 -10.08 18.58
CA GLN A 58 1.76 -11.45 18.81
C GLN A 58 2.71 -11.86 17.68
N ASN A 59 3.49 -12.92 17.91
CA ASN A 59 4.46 -13.44 16.95
C ASN A 59 3.91 -14.71 16.29
N PRO A 60 3.13 -14.60 15.19
CA PRO A 60 2.69 -15.79 14.47
C PRO A 60 3.86 -16.49 13.80
N ALA A 61 3.74 -17.81 13.60
CA ALA A 61 4.75 -18.59 12.90
C ALA A 61 4.75 -18.27 11.39
N LEU A 62 5.69 -17.43 10.94
CA LEU A 62 5.80 -16.98 9.54
C LEU A 62 5.86 -18.13 8.54
N GLN A 63 6.64 -19.17 8.85
CA GLN A 63 6.78 -20.36 7.99
C GLN A 63 5.44 -21.10 7.86
N GLU A 64 4.68 -21.20 8.95
CA GLU A 64 3.38 -21.87 8.98
C GLU A 64 2.36 -21.11 8.13
N ALA A 65 2.32 -19.78 8.26
CA ALA A 65 1.45 -18.93 7.46
C ALA A 65 1.82 -18.98 5.96
N SER A 66 3.12 -18.97 5.65
CA SER A 66 3.61 -19.03 4.25
C SER A 66 3.23 -20.36 3.60
N TRP A 67 3.50 -21.48 4.27
CA TRP A 67 3.09 -22.79 3.79
C TRP A 67 1.57 -22.89 3.62
N SER A 68 0.81 -22.36 4.58
CA SER A 68 -0.66 -22.39 4.52
C SER A 68 -1.16 -21.62 3.31
N LEU A 69 -0.60 -20.45 3.02
CA LEU A 69 -0.98 -19.68 1.83
C LEU A 69 -0.68 -20.42 0.53
N GLU A 70 0.49 -21.06 0.42
CA GLU A 70 0.89 -21.86 -0.75
C GLU A 70 -0.06 -23.04 -1.00
N HIS A 71 -0.62 -23.63 0.07
CA HIS A 71 -1.50 -24.79 -0.01
C HIS A 71 -2.99 -24.43 0.11
N ALA A 72 -3.35 -23.14 0.14
CA ALA A 72 -4.72 -22.69 0.37
C ALA A 72 -5.71 -23.14 -0.71
N GLY A 73 -5.21 -23.54 -1.88
CA GLY A 73 -6.02 -24.07 -2.98
C GLY A 73 -7.17 -23.11 -3.33
N PRO A 74 -8.45 -23.54 -3.25
CA PRO A 74 -9.60 -22.68 -3.52
C PRO A 74 -9.67 -21.42 -2.64
N ALA A 75 -9.07 -21.44 -1.44
CA ALA A 75 -9.11 -20.31 -0.51
C ALA A 75 -8.02 -19.27 -0.74
N LEU A 76 -7.10 -19.49 -1.69
CA LEU A 76 -5.97 -18.60 -1.95
C LEU A 76 -6.41 -17.14 -2.17
N GLY A 77 -7.42 -16.92 -3.02
CA GLY A 77 -7.91 -15.57 -3.30
C GLY A 77 -8.42 -14.86 -2.03
N ALA A 78 -9.23 -15.54 -1.22
CA ALA A 78 -9.73 -15.00 0.05
C ALA A 78 -8.60 -14.72 1.04
N ALA A 79 -7.61 -15.61 1.16
CA ALA A 79 -6.46 -15.40 2.04
C ALA A 79 -5.60 -14.19 1.61
N CYS A 80 -5.39 -14.01 0.29
CA CYS A 80 -4.69 -12.84 -0.24
C CYS A 80 -5.49 -11.54 -0.07
N GLN A 81 -6.83 -11.58 -0.18
CA GLN A 81 -7.69 -10.44 0.12
C GLN A 81 -7.61 -10.06 1.61
N GLU A 82 -7.50 -11.04 2.50
CA GLU A 82 -7.27 -10.80 3.92
C GLU A 82 -5.91 -10.14 4.18
N LEU A 83 -4.85 -10.59 3.49
CA LEU A 83 -3.54 -9.94 3.52
C LEU A 83 -3.61 -8.49 3.05
N VAL A 84 -4.30 -8.24 1.94
CA VAL A 84 -4.55 -6.90 1.40
C VAL A 84 -5.22 -6.00 2.43
N ARG A 85 -6.32 -6.47 3.02
CA ARG A 85 -7.14 -5.67 3.93
C ARG A 85 -6.48 -5.43 5.29
N GLN A 86 -5.85 -6.46 5.86
CA GLN A 86 -5.33 -6.40 7.23
C GLN A 86 -3.90 -5.88 7.30
N ALA A 87 -3.09 -6.02 6.24
CA ALA A 87 -1.66 -5.68 6.30
C ALA A 87 -1.22 -4.69 5.22
N VAL A 88 -1.39 -5.02 3.93
CA VAL A 88 -0.83 -4.19 2.84
C VAL A 88 -1.56 -2.85 2.72
N GLY A 89 -2.88 -2.84 2.88
CA GLY A 89 -3.70 -1.63 2.91
C GLY A 89 -3.26 -0.65 4.00
N PRO A 90 -3.26 -1.06 5.28
CA PRO A 90 -2.73 -0.22 6.37
C PRO A 90 -1.28 0.22 6.14
N ALA A 91 -0.44 -0.62 5.53
CA ALA A 91 0.94 -0.28 5.20
C ALA A 91 1.06 0.76 4.07
N ALA A 92 0.03 0.95 3.25
CA ALA A 92 0.02 1.91 2.15
C ALA A 92 -0.53 3.30 2.55
N VAL A 93 -1.03 3.47 3.77
CA VAL A 93 -1.65 4.73 4.22
C VAL A 93 -0.70 5.50 5.13
N THR A 94 -0.66 6.82 4.99
CA THR A 94 -0.01 7.69 5.97
C THR A 94 -0.79 7.71 7.28
N GLY A 95 -0.18 7.25 8.38
CA GLY A 95 -0.87 7.18 9.66
C GLY A 95 -0.05 6.52 10.76
N PRO A 96 -0.72 5.88 11.74
CA PRO A 96 -0.05 5.09 12.76
C PRO A 96 0.90 4.07 12.16
N GLU A 97 2.01 3.83 12.85
CA GLU A 97 2.95 2.81 12.41
C GLU A 97 2.31 1.43 12.40
N VAL A 98 2.52 0.69 11.31
CA VAL A 98 2.11 -0.72 11.24
C VAL A 98 3.01 -1.55 12.13
N GLU A 99 2.41 -2.49 12.86
CA GLU A 99 3.14 -3.38 13.77
C GLU A 99 4.21 -4.18 13.01
N PRO A 100 5.45 -4.28 13.53
CA PRO A 100 6.56 -4.95 12.83
C PRO A 100 6.26 -6.40 12.45
N GLN A 101 5.56 -7.15 13.31
CA GLN A 101 5.17 -8.54 13.06
C GLN A 101 4.21 -8.65 11.88
N LEU A 102 3.30 -7.67 11.75
CA LEU A 102 2.34 -7.63 10.65
C LEU A 102 3.03 -7.27 9.34
N LEU A 103 4.00 -6.35 9.36
CA LEU A 103 4.84 -6.05 8.20
C LEU A 103 5.68 -7.26 7.77
N ALA A 104 6.33 -7.95 8.71
CA ALA A 104 7.11 -9.16 8.41
C ALA A 104 6.24 -10.27 7.80
N LEU A 105 5.01 -10.43 8.30
CA LEU A 105 4.05 -11.37 7.72
C LEU A 105 3.61 -10.92 6.33
N ALA A 106 3.40 -9.61 6.11
CA ALA A 106 3.08 -9.09 4.78
C ALA A 106 4.20 -9.36 3.77
N GLU A 107 5.46 -9.11 4.15
CA GLU A 107 6.62 -9.40 3.30
C GLU A 107 6.76 -10.90 2.99
N ALA A 108 6.49 -11.77 3.97
CA ALA A 108 6.55 -13.22 3.78
C ALA A 108 5.45 -13.75 2.83
N LEU A 109 4.24 -13.19 2.92
CA LEU A 109 3.06 -13.69 2.19
C LEU A 109 2.85 -13.01 0.82
N ALA A 110 3.29 -11.76 0.66
CA ALA A 110 3.10 -10.99 -0.57
C ALA A 110 3.63 -11.68 -1.84
N PRO A 111 4.80 -12.36 -1.86
CA PRO A 111 5.31 -12.99 -3.07
C PRO A 111 4.33 -13.98 -3.71
N THR A 112 3.66 -14.80 -2.88
CA THR A 112 2.67 -15.79 -3.35
C THR A 112 1.43 -15.10 -3.92
N CYS A 113 0.94 -14.04 -3.27
CA CYS A 113 -0.21 -13.27 -3.75
C CYS A 113 0.09 -12.46 -5.01
N VAL A 114 1.33 -11.95 -5.17
CA VAL A 114 1.78 -11.29 -6.40
C VAL A 114 1.88 -12.28 -7.55
N LYS A 115 2.55 -13.42 -7.33
CA LYS A 115 2.73 -14.47 -8.34
C LYS A 115 1.41 -14.98 -8.91
N THR A 116 0.36 -14.99 -8.09
CA THR A 116 -0.98 -15.47 -8.45
C THR A 116 -1.96 -14.38 -8.84
N GLY A 117 -1.49 -13.12 -8.96
CA GLY A 117 -2.29 -11.98 -9.40
C GLY A 117 -3.38 -11.53 -8.40
N GLN A 118 -3.30 -11.97 -7.14
CA GLN A 118 -4.28 -11.66 -6.10
C GLN A 118 -3.93 -10.39 -5.30
N LEU A 119 -2.69 -9.90 -5.42
CA LEU A 119 -2.26 -8.65 -4.80
C LEU A 119 -2.20 -7.52 -5.85
N PRO A 120 -3.03 -6.47 -5.77
CA PRO A 120 -3.00 -5.36 -6.72
C PRO A 120 -1.68 -4.61 -6.68
N ALA A 121 -1.06 -4.42 -7.85
CA ALA A 121 0.23 -3.73 -7.98
C ALA A 121 0.21 -2.27 -7.47
N PRO A 122 -0.84 -1.44 -7.72
CA PRO A 122 -0.88 -0.08 -7.17
C PRO A 122 -0.79 -0.05 -5.66
N LEU A 123 -1.51 -0.96 -4.99
CA LEU A 123 -1.52 -1.06 -3.54
C LEU A 123 -0.17 -1.56 -2.97
N LEU A 124 0.42 -2.58 -3.60
CA LEU A 124 1.76 -3.07 -3.22
C LEU A 124 2.81 -1.96 -3.33
N ASN A 125 2.82 -1.23 -4.44
CA ASN A 125 3.79 -0.17 -4.66
C ASN A 125 3.57 1.00 -3.68
N ALA A 126 2.32 1.36 -3.39
CA ALA A 126 1.99 2.36 -2.36
C ALA A 126 2.51 1.93 -0.97
N ALA A 127 2.32 0.66 -0.59
CA ALA A 127 2.87 0.12 0.66
C ALA A 127 4.41 0.13 0.69
N ALA A 128 5.06 -0.25 -0.40
CA ALA A 128 6.52 -0.21 -0.53
C ALA A 128 7.06 1.22 -0.37
N VAL A 129 6.40 2.22 -0.97
CA VAL A 129 6.77 3.63 -0.84
C VAL A 129 6.59 4.13 0.59
N GLN A 130 5.44 3.85 1.20
CA GLN A 130 5.11 4.34 2.54
C GLN A 130 6.00 3.71 3.63
N GLN A 131 6.31 2.41 3.52
CA GLN A 131 7.11 1.71 4.52
C GLN A 131 8.61 1.86 4.29
N GLY A 132 9.05 2.05 3.04
CA GLY A 132 10.45 2.25 2.69
C GLY A 132 11.35 1.15 3.27
N SER A 133 12.39 1.55 4.02
CA SER A 133 13.36 0.62 4.61
C SER A 133 12.78 -0.33 5.68
N ARG A 134 11.54 -0.09 6.15
CA ARG A 134 10.88 -0.98 7.12
C ARG A 134 10.30 -2.24 6.49
N ALA A 135 10.05 -2.22 5.18
CA ALA A 135 9.54 -3.37 4.43
C ALA A 135 10.24 -3.45 3.05
N PRO A 136 11.56 -3.67 3.02
CA PRO A 136 12.36 -3.60 1.80
C PRO A 136 11.98 -4.66 0.77
N GLN A 137 11.43 -5.81 1.17
CA GLN A 137 11.00 -6.86 0.24
C GLN A 137 9.78 -6.43 -0.56
N LEU A 138 8.91 -5.57 -0.03
CA LEU A 138 7.76 -5.09 -0.80
C LEU A 138 8.19 -4.31 -2.05
N ALA A 139 9.29 -3.56 -1.96
CA ALA A 139 9.84 -2.83 -3.09
C ALA A 139 10.42 -3.76 -4.17
N THR A 140 10.95 -4.93 -3.82
CA THR A 140 11.52 -5.88 -4.80
C THR A 140 10.47 -6.64 -5.60
N LEU A 141 9.22 -6.67 -5.11
CA LEU A 141 8.11 -7.38 -5.73
C LEU A 141 7.43 -6.61 -6.87
N HIS A 142 7.84 -5.37 -7.12
CA HIS A 142 7.34 -4.63 -8.28
C HIS A 142 7.79 -5.31 -9.58
N THR A 143 6.91 -5.44 -10.56
CA THR A 143 7.23 -6.07 -11.86
C THR A 143 7.13 -5.10 -13.04
N GLY A 144 7.05 -3.79 -12.75
CA GLY A 144 6.94 -2.74 -13.75
C GLY A 144 8.16 -2.71 -14.68
N ARG A 145 7.93 -2.59 -15.98
CA ARG A 145 8.99 -2.31 -16.96
C ARG A 145 9.46 -0.86 -16.82
N ALA A 146 10.67 -0.57 -17.27
CA ALA A 146 11.10 0.82 -17.43
C ALA A 146 10.15 1.54 -18.41
N VAL A 147 9.59 2.65 -17.98
CA VAL A 147 8.68 3.50 -18.78
C VAL A 147 9.37 4.83 -18.99
N GLU A 148 9.22 5.40 -20.19
CA GLU A 148 9.68 6.75 -20.46
C GLU A 148 8.85 7.74 -19.65
N THR A 149 9.51 8.52 -18.79
CA THR A 149 8.85 9.46 -17.90
C THR A 149 9.24 10.90 -18.22
N ARG A 150 8.32 11.81 -17.95
CA ARG A 150 8.49 13.26 -18.14
C ARG A 150 7.74 14.03 -17.05
N PRO A 151 8.02 15.32 -16.86
CA PRO A 151 7.17 16.19 -16.02
C PRO A 151 5.73 16.17 -16.53
N ILE A 152 4.76 16.04 -15.62
CA ILE A 152 3.33 16.03 -15.93
C ILE A 152 2.62 17.13 -15.13
N GLU A 153 2.00 18.05 -15.86
CA GLU A 153 1.12 19.06 -15.28
C GLU A 153 -0.22 18.43 -14.84
N PRO A 154 -0.77 18.87 -13.69
CA PRO A 154 -2.07 18.41 -13.22
C PRO A 154 -3.22 18.97 -14.06
N ASP A 155 -4.29 18.19 -14.21
CA ASP A 155 -5.46 18.59 -14.98
C ASP A 155 -6.40 19.47 -14.16
N GLN A 156 -6.46 19.24 -12.85
CA GLN A 156 -7.43 19.87 -11.94
C GLN A 156 -6.76 20.24 -10.60
N PRO A 157 -6.04 21.37 -10.52
CA PRO A 157 -5.56 21.88 -9.25
C PRO A 157 -6.72 22.47 -8.43
N THR A 158 -6.90 22.02 -7.19
CA THR A 158 -7.92 22.53 -6.25
C THR A 158 -7.30 22.85 -4.89
N GLY A 159 -7.93 23.73 -4.10
CA GLY A 159 -7.42 24.17 -2.80
C GLY A 159 -7.07 25.65 -2.78
N ALA A 160 -5.84 26.00 -2.43
CA ALA A 160 -5.38 27.39 -2.37
C ALA A 160 -5.67 28.18 -3.66
N GLY A 161 -6.26 29.38 -3.54
CA GLY A 161 -6.83 30.14 -4.66
C GLY A 161 -5.87 30.55 -5.79
N ASP A 162 -4.56 30.47 -5.56
CA ASP A 162 -3.51 30.79 -6.53
C ASP A 162 -2.72 29.54 -6.99
N ALA A 163 -3.29 28.33 -6.87
CA ALA A 163 -2.65 27.04 -7.15
C ALA A 163 -1.80 26.99 -8.44
N PHE A 164 -2.21 27.68 -9.50
CA PHE A 164 -1.51 27.72 -10.79
C PHE A 164 -0.07 28.26 -10.68
N ARG A 165 0.23 29.11 -9.69
CA ARG A 165 1.59 29.65 -9.48
C ARG A 165 2.59 28.58 -9.08
N ALA A 166 2.14 27.46 -8.51
CA ALA A 166 3.03 26.34 -8.20
C ALA A 166 3.55 25.58 -9.45
N PHE A 167 3.11 25.98 -10.65
CA PHE A 167 3.41 25.32 -11.93
C PHE A 167 3.84 26.30 -13.05
N ASP A 168 3.96 27.59 -12.75
CA ASP A 168 4.24 28.62 -13.76
C ASP A 168 5.74 28.76 -14.10
N ARG A 169 6.60 28.00 -13.41
CA ARG A 169 8.07 28.01 -13.52
C ARG A 169 8.71 29.36 -13.21
N ASP A 170 7.99 30.25 -12.51
CA ASP A 170 8.54 31.50 -12.00
C ASP A 170 9.07 31.31 -10.59
N GLU A 171 10.39 31.48 -10.41
CA GLU A 171 11.05 31.26 -9.12
C GLU A 171 10.63 32.26 -8.02
N LEU A 172 10.05 33.39 -8.43
CA LEU A 172 9.57 34.45 -7.55
C LEU A 172 8.08 34.31 -7.24
N SER A 173 7.36 33.47 -7.98
CA SER A 173 5.97 33.15 -7.71
C SER A 173 5.86 32.11 -6.59
N GLY A 174 4.72 32.08 -5.93
CA GLY A 174 4.47 31.16 -4.84
C GLY A 174 3.02 31.16 -4.40
N VAL A 175 2.59 30.00 -3.92
CA VAL A 175 1.27 29.78 -3.36
C VAL A 175 1.41 29.65 -1.85
N LYS A 176 0.83 30.59 -1.12
CA LYS A 176 0.71 30.46 0.34
C LYS A 176 -0.24 29.32 0.64
N LEU A 177 0.28 28.29 1.30
CA LEU A 177 -0.51 27.13 1.67
C LEU A 177 -1.24 27.43 2.98
N PRO A 178 -2.59 27.43 3.01
CA PRO A 178 -3.30 27.41 4.28
C PRO A 178 -2.96 26.11 5.02
N MET A 179 -3.09 26.11 6.34
CA MET A 179 -3.06 24.83 7.05
C MET A 179 -4.15 23.93 6.47
N ALA A 180 -3.77 22.70 6.13
CA ALA A 180 -4.77 21.72 5.71
C ALA A 180 -5.78 21.53 6.84
N GLY A 181 -7.07 21.48 6.50
CA GLY A 181 -8.11 21.02 7.44
C GLY A 181 -7.83 19.57 7.87
N THR A 182 -8.63 19.02 8.77
CA THR A 182 -8.49 17.63 9.27
C THR A 182 -8.78 16.53 8.21
N GLY A 183 -8.71 16.84 6.91
CA GLY A 183 -9.03 15.94 5.79
C GLY A 183 -7.80 15.53 4.95
N SER A 184 -7.99 14.52 4.09
CA SER A 184 -6.96 13.95 3.19
C SER A 184 -6.64 14.82 1.97
N ASP A 185 -7.44 15.84 1.68
CA ASP A 185 -7.28 16.67 0.48
C ASP A 185 -6.06 17.59 0.51
N GLY A 186 -5.47 17.85 1.69
CA GLY A 186 -4.33 18.74 1.85
C GLY A 186 -4.67 20.21 1.60
N ALA A 187 -3.66 21.08 1.60
CA ALA A 187 -3.83 22.51 1.34
C ALA A 187 -3.94 22.82 -0.17
N LEU A 188 -3.35 21.96 -0.99
CA LEU A 188 -3.40 21.98 -2.44
C LEU A 188 -3.50 20.53 -2.92
N ARG A 189 -4.45 20.23 -3.80
CA ARG A 189 -4.65 18.92 -4.41
C ARG A 189 -4.48 19.03 -5.92
N LEU A 190 -3.70 18.12 -6.49
CA LEU A 190 -3.34 18.08 -7.90
C LEU A 190 -3.99 16.87 -8.55
N GLY A 191 -5.16 17.04 -9.16
CA GLY A 191 -5.91 15.95 -9.79
C GLY A 191 -5.41 15.61 -11.21
N TYR A 192 -5.46 14.33 -11.55
CA TYR A 192 -5.11 13.78 -12.86
C TYR A 192 -6.29 12.99 -13.46
N ALA A 193 -6.71 13.40 -14.67
CA ALA A 193 -7.80 12.79 -15.42
C ALA A 193 -7.37 12.57 -16.89
N PRO A 194 -7.06 11.32 -17.32
CA PRO A 194 -7.04 10.10 -16.52
C PRO A 194 -5.89 10.07 -15.51
N ALA A 195 -6.00 9.17 -14.53
CA ALA A 195 -4.97 8.91 -13.51
C ALA A 195 -3.59 8.66 -14.13
N LEU A 196 -2.54 9.03 -13.41
CA LEU A 196 -1.18 8.71 -13.85
C LEU A 196 -0.95 7.21 -13.72
N LYS A 197 -0.54 6.57 -14.81
CA LYS A 197 -0.13 5.16 -14.78
C LYS A 197 1.13 4.95 -13.96
N TYR A 198 2.04 5.93 -13.97
CA TYR A 198 3.31 5.88 -13.25
C TYR A 198 3.66 7.25 -12.67
N ALA A 199 4.11 7.29 -11.42
CA ALA A 199 4.83 8.43 -10.84
C ALA A 199 6.13 7.93 -10.17
N VAL A 200 7.26 8.49 -10.56
CA VAL A 200 8.61 7.95 -10.21
C VAL A 200 9.50 8.94 -9.49
N SER A 201 9.19 10.23 -9.55
CA SER A 201 9.95 11.25 -8.83
C SER A 201 9.09 12.49 -8.59
N PHE A 202 9.33 13.14 -7.47
CA PHE A 202 8.67 14.36 -7.04
C PHE A 202 9.74 15.40 -6.80
N GLN A 203 9.62 16.55 -7.44
CA GLN A 203 10.51 17.69 -7.19
C GLN A 203 9.68 18.80 -6.58
N VAL A 204 10.13 19.33 -5.45
CA VAL A 204 9.41 20.39 -4.74
C VAL A 204 10.36 21.53 -4.40
N ARG A 205 9.89 22.76 -4.61
CA ARG A 205 10.52 23.98 -4.16
C ARG A 205 9.53 24.72 -3.28
N ALA A 206 9.85 24.86 -2.01
CA ALA A 206 8.97 25.51 -1.04
C ALA A 206 9.78 26.34 -0.03
N THR A 207 9.11 27.26 0.66
CA THR A 207 9.59 27.93 1.86
C THR A 207 8.80 27.39 3.05
N GLY A 208 9.46 26.64 3.93
CA GLY A 208 8.87 25.96 5.08
C GLY A 208 8.50 24.48 4.83
N PRO A 209 8.45 23.66 5.90
CA PRO A 209 8.35 22.21 5.80
C PRO A 209 6.94 21.74 5.47
N GLY A 210 6.86 20.57 4.83
CA GLY A 210 5.63 19.92 4.45
C GLY A 210 5.83 18.51 3.92
N SER A 211 4.73 17.91 3.48
CA SER A 211 4.74 16.58 2.87
C SER A 211 3.88 16.53 1.61
N LEU A 212 4.24 15.61 0.72
CA LEU A 212 3.44 15.23 -0.44
C LEU A 212 2.81 13.86 -0.17
N ARG A 213 1.52 13.72 -0.44
CA ARG A 213 0.79 12.44 -0.40
C ARG A 213 0.19 12.15 -1.76
N ALA A 214 0.44 10.96 -2.29
CA ALA A 214 -0.21 10.51 -3.51
C ALA A 214 -1.54 9.84 -3.16
N HIS A 215 -2.59 10.07 -3.93
CA HIS A 215 -3.89 9.40 -3.82
C HIS A 215 -3.89 8.25 -4.82
N VAL A 216 -3.71 7.02 -4.34
CA VAL A 216 -3.63 5.81 -5.17
C VAL A 216 -4.92 5.02 -5.04
N ARG A 217 -5.50 4.61 -6.18
CA ARG A 217 -6.72 3.80 -6.19
C ARG A 217 -6.49 2.45 -5.52
N ALA A 218 -7.43 2.06 -4.66
CA ALA A 218 -7.39 0.81 -3.91
C ALA A 218 -8.67 -0.03 -4.15
N PRO A 219 -8.62 -1.35 -3.87
CA PRO A 219 -9.81 -2.19 -3.88
C PRO A 219 -10.86 -1.74 -2.85
N ASP A 220 -12.10 -2.17 -3.06
CA ASP A 220 -13.21 -1.85 -2.16
C ASP A 220 -12.92 -2.25 -0.71
N GLY A 221 -13.19 -1.33 0.22
CA GLY A 221 -12.98 -1.55 1.66
C GLY A 221 -11.52 -1.47 2.12
N VAL A 222 -10.58 -1.05 1.25
CA VAL A 222 -9.17 -0.85 1.60
C VAL A 222 -8.83 0.63 1.63
N GLY A 223 -8.21 1.11 2.71
CA GLY A 223 -7.89 2.53 2.86
C GLY A 223 -9.12 3.35 3.26
N HIS A 224 -9.38 4.46 2.57
CA HIS A 224 -10.55 5.32 2.83
C HIS A 224 -11.39 5.53 1.56
N PRO A 225 -12.69 5.78 1.68
CA PRO A 225 -13.51 6.16 0.53
C PRO A 225 -13.05 7.52 -0.01
N GLY A 226 -13.07 7.65 -1.33
CA GLY A 226 -12.89 8.91 -2.01
C GLY A 226 -14.11 9.82 -1.88
N PRO A 227 -13.97 11.11 -2.24
CA PRO A 227 -15.10 12.03 -2.26
C PRO A 227 -16.17 11.51 -3.21
N GLU A 228 -17.44 11.72 -2.84
CA GLU A 228 -18.61 11.45 -3.68
C GLU A 228 -18.74 9.99 -4.19
N GLY A 229 -18.12 9.02 -3.50
CA GLY A 229 -18.23 7.60 -3.87
C GLY A 229 -17.39 7.20 -5.09
N THR A 230 -16.34 7.96 -5.40
CA THR A 230 -15.44 7.72 -6.54
C THR A 230 -14.57 6.45 -6.42
N GLY A 231 -14.64 5.73 -5.30
CA GLY A 231 -13.90 4.50 -5.03
C GLY A 231 -13.21 4.54 -3.68
N PHE A 232 -12.23 3.66 -3.49
CA PHE A 232 -11.36 3.63 -2.32
C PHE A 232 -9.93 4.02 -2.68
N PHE A 233 -9.24 4.64 -1.74
CA PHE A 233 -7.91 5.20 -1.94
C PHE A 233 -7.00 4.92 -0.74
N VAL A 234 -5.70 4.85 -1.03
CA VAL A 234 -4.63 4.89 -0.05
C VAL A 234 -3.73 6.09 -0.32
N ASP A 235 -3.23 6.68 0.76
CA ASP A 235 -2.49 7.94 0.74
C ASP A 235 -1.05 7.78 1.25
N PRO A 236 -0.14 7.11 0.51
CA PRO A 236 1.26 7.04 0.91
C PRO A 236 1.90 8.44 0.90
N THR A 237 2.71 8.74 1.91
CA THR A 237 3.60 9.90 1.91
C THR A 237 4.74 9.61 0.96
N VAL A 238 4.86 10.41 -0.10
CA VAL A 238 5.85 10.21 -1.17
C VAL A 238 7.06 11.10 -1.02
N CYS A 239 6.94 12.16 -0.23
CA CYS A 239 8.00 13.11 0.05
C CYS A 239 7.73 13.84 1.36
N ARG A 240 8.77 14.04 2.17
CA ARG A 240 8.81 15.04 3.24
C ARG A 240 9.89 16.04 2.89
N PHE A 241 9.53 17.31 2.82
CA PHE A 241 10.42 18.39 2.41
C PHE A 241 10.60 19.41 3.54
N GLN A 242 11.77 20.01 3.60
CA GLN A 242 12.10 21.02 4.61
C GLN A 242 11.68 22.43 4.19
N GLY A 243 11.58 22.67 2.89
CA GLY A 243 11.24 23.95 2.27
C GLY A 243 12.31 25.00 2.51
N THR A 244 13.53 24.71 2.07
CA THR A 244 14.67 25.63 2.20
C THR A 244 14.71 26.74 1.13
N GLY A 245 13.72 26.77 0.23
CA GLY A 245 13.68 27.62 -0.95
C GLY A 245 14.46 27.05 -2.15
N ARG A 246 15.20 25.95 -1.95
CA ARG A 246 15.87 25.17 -3.01
C ARG A 246 15.01 23.99 -3.43
N TRP A 247 15.36 23.40 -4.58
CA TRP A 247 14.76 22.15 -5.03
C TRP A 247 15.12 20.99 -4.10
N GLU A 248 14.09 20.24 -3.70
CA GLU A 248 14.18 18.99 -2.98
C GLU A 248 13.59 17.88 -3.85
N ILE A 249 14.34 16.80 -4.05
CA ILE A 249 13.97 15.71 -4.97
C ILE A 249 13.73 14.45 -4.15
N CYS A 250 12.51 13.92 -4.29
CA CYS A 250 12.09 12.67 -3.66
C CYS A 250 11.90 11.59 -4.74
N LYS A 251 12.69 10.52 -4.64
CA LYS A 251 12.59 9.33 -5.49
C LYS A 251 12.09 8.15 -4.65
N PRO A 252 10.82 7.75 -4.77
CA PRO A 252 10.30 6.62 -4.03
C PRO A 252 11.04 5.31 -4.38
N ALA A 253 11.06 4.36 -3.44
CA ALA A 253 11.74 3.07 -3.61
C ALA A 253 11.09 2.16 -4.68
N ALA A 254 9.82 2.42 -5.01
CA ALA A 254 9.07 1.78 -6.08
C ALA A 254 8.26 2.84 -6.84
N PRO A 255 8.01 2.68 -8.15
CA PRO A 255 7.14 3.59 -8.89
C PRO A 255 5.71 3.50 -8.36
N LEU A 256 5.05 4.62 -8.10
CA LEU A 256 3.62 4.61 -7.78
C LEU A 256 2.82 4.38 -9.06
N LEU A 257 1.71 3.65 -8.94
CA LEU A 257 0.81 3.32 -10.04
C LEU A 257 -0.58 3.85 -9.74
N ASP A 258 -1.37 4.10 -10.78
CA ASP A 258 -2.77 4.55 -10.70
C ASP A 258 -2.97 5.70 -9.69
N VAL A 259 -2.17 6.76 -9.87
CA VAL A 259 -2.20 7.96 -9.03
C VAL A 259 -3.26 8.92 -9.57
N ASP A 260 -4.35 9.07 -8.84
CA ASP A 260 -5.47 9.95 -9.20
C ASP A 260 -5.18 11.40 -8.81
N ALA A 261 -4.41 11.63 -7.74
CA ALA A 261 -4.01 12.97 -7.33
C ALA A 261 -2.74 12.99 -6.49
N VAL A 262 -2.16 14.17 -6.30
CA VAL A 262 -1.14 14.42 -5.28
C VAL A 262 -1.53 15.62 -4.43
N SER A 263 -1.55 15.45 -3.11
CA SER A 263 -1.85 16.51 -2.15
C SER A 263 -0.58 17.04 -1.49
N VAL A 264 -0.54 18.36 -1.29
CA VAL A 264 0.50 19.07 -0.56
C VAL A 264 -0.02 19.44 0.82
N LEU A 265 0.69 19.02 1.86
CA LEU A 265 0.31 19.23 3.26
C LEU A 265 1.40 20.03 3.98
N PRO A 266 1.15 21.30 4.34
CA PRO A 266 2.10 22.07 5.13
C PRO A 266 2.15 21.55 6.57
N GLU A 267 3.34 21.47 7.16
CA GLU A 267 3.51 21.03 8.55
C GLU A 267 3.38 22.18 9.57
N ARG A 268 3.42 23.44 9.10
CA ARG A 268 3.24 24.63 9.92
C ARG A 268 2.61 25.77 9.12
N PRO A 269 2.05 26.79 9.80
CA PRO A 269 1.56 27.99 9.11
C PRO A 269 2.66 28.75 8.38
N GLY A 270 2.29 29.45 7.31
CA GLY A 270 3.19 30.32 6.56
C GLY A 270 4.09 29.59 5.55
N VAL A 271 3.81 28.33 5.24
CA VAL A 271 4.48 27.60 4.17
C VAL A 271 4.05 28.16 2.81
N GLU A 272 5.02 28.33 1.92
CA GLU A 272 4.81 28.79 0.56
C GLU A 272 5.35 27.74 -0.41
N LEU A 273 4.49 27.21 -1.27
CA LEU A 273 4.90 26.33 -2.36
C LEU A 273 5.25 27.18 -3.58
N LYS A 274 6.50 27.15 -4.01
CA LYS A 274 6.96 27.89 -5.19
C LYS A 274 6.77 27.08 -6.45
N GLU A 275 7.18 25.82 -6.41
CA GLU A 275 7.13 24.96 -7.57
C GLU A 275 6.98 23.50 -7.18
N LEU A 276 6.22 22.74 -7.96
CA LEU A 276 6.04 21.30 -7.80
C LEU A 276 6.00 20.61 -9.15
N GLU A 277 6.94 19.69 -9.37
CA GLU A 277 6.96 18.84 -10.56
C GLU A 277 6.80 17.37 -10.19
N ILE A 278 5.91 16.69 -10.92
CA ILE A 278 5.70 15.26 -10.79
C ILE A 278 6.21 14.61 -12.08
N ILE A 279 7.22 13.76 -11.96
CA ILE A 279 7.80 13.03 -13.09
C ILE A 279 7.15 11.66 -13.15
N GLY A 280 6.53 11.36 -14.29
CA GLY A 280 5.73 10.16 -14.45
C GLY A 280 5.34 9.86 -15.90
N ALA A 281 4.35 8.99 -16.08
CA ALA A 281 3.77 8.64 -17.38
C ALA A 281 2.24 8.44 -17.28
N ARG A 282 1.54 8.74 -18.39
CA ARG A 282 0.10 8.52 -18.58
C ARG A 282 -0.19 7.26 -19.41
#